data_AF-A0A2I0BHF1-F1
#
_entry.id   AF-A0A2I0BHF1-F1
#
_cell.length_a   1.000
_cell.length_b   1.000
_cell.length_c   1.000
_cell.angle_alpha   90.00
_cell.angle_beta   90.00
_cell.angle_gamma   90.00
#
_symmetry.space_group_name_H-M   'P 1'
#
loop_
_entity.id
_entity.type
_entity.pdbx_description
1 polymer ?
#
loop_
_entity_poly.entity_id
_entity_poly.type
_entity_poly.pdbx_seq_one_letter_code
_entity_poly.pdbx_strand_id
1 'polypeptide(L)'
;MASASHLLLVFLLCASAGTTRAAVPTSAHGIGFNFYEIIHDYSYLVIPPGQVRDGVVAVALTLYYLNSFGNYPFFHTLPSIFKYVSTLAASIAGGVDFSGRNFVFWYRVTVLVEIVVNGHSIMRAVDIYYCTTPGGQPPRLQNVHQESFFPRFASP
;
A
#
# COMPACT_ATOMS: atom_id res chain seq x y z
N MET A 1 -19.73 -0.34 30.62
CA MET A 1 -18.75 -1.39 30.29
C MET A 1 -18.05 -0.98 29.00
N ALA A 2 -16.76 -0.65 29.04
CA ALA A 2 -16.02 -0.27 27.83
C ALA A 2 -15.78 -1.53 26.98
N SER A 3 -16.16 -1.49 25.70
CA SER A 3 -15.93 -2.62 24.79
C SER A 3 -14.43 -2.80 24.52
N ALA A 4 -14.00 -4.02 24.17
CA ALA A 4 -12.60 -4.34 23.86
C ALA A 4 -11.98 -3.40 22.81
N SER A 5 -12.80 -2.83 21.93
CA SER A 5 -12.43 -1.82 20.93
C SER A 5 -11.93 -0.51 21.55
N HIS A 6 -12.50 -0.09 22.69
CA HIS A 6 -12.09 1.11 23.41
C HIS A 6 -10.74 0.90 24.12
N LEU A 7 -10.50 -0.29 24.68
CA LEU A 7 -9.23 -0.62 25.33
C LEU A 7 -8.08 -0.69 24.33
N LEU A 8 -8.32 -1.16 23.10
CA LEU A 8 -7.31 -1.21 22.05
C LEU A 8 -6.90 0.21 21.58
N LEU A 9 -7.88 1.12 21.48
CA LEU A 9 -7.64 2.53 21.16
C LEU A 9 -6.79 3.21 22.23
N VAL A 10 -7.08 2.93 23.51
CA VAL A 10 -6.31 3.47 24.65
C VAL A 10 -4.91 2.87 24.72
N PHE A 11 -4.72 1.57 24.46
CA PHE A 11 -3.38 0.97 24.42
C PHE A 11 -2.51 1.53 23.28
N LEU A 12 -3.10 1.81 22.12
CA LEU A 12 -2.42 2.49 21.01
C LEU A 12 -2.06 3.95 21.35
N LEU A 13 -2.92 4.65 22.10
CA LEU A 13 -2.65 6.02 22.58
C LEU A 13 -1.61 6.06 23.71
N CYS A 14 -1.62 5.11 24.64
CA CYS A 14 -0.69 5.06 25.77
C CYS A 14 0.72 4.60 25.39
N ALA A 15 0.88 3.78 24.33
CA ALA A 15 2.19 3.46 23.78
C ALA A 15 2.90 4.68 23.13
N SER A 16 2.17 5.77 22.88
CA SER A 16 2.74 7.01 22.32
C SER A 16 3.31 7.99 23.37
N ALA A 17 3.06 7.76 24.67
CA ALA A 17 3.44 8.68 25.73
C ALA A 17 4.76 8.32 26.46
N GLY A 18 5.39 7.18 26.13
CA GLY A 18 6.47 6.63 26.94
C GLY A 18 7.55 5.94 26.13
N THR A 19 8.20 6.66 25.21
CA THR A 19 9.63 6.58 24.85
C THR A 19 9.86 7.27 23.50
N THR A 20 10.53 8.42 23.55
CA THR A 20 11.39 9.02 22.50
C THR A 20 11.15 8.62 21.03
N ARG A 21 10.59 9.58 20.26
CA ARG A 21 10.61 9.66 18.78
C ARG A 21 9.77 8.66 17.97
N ALA A 22 8.60 8.24 18.46
CA ALA A 22 7.55 7.79 17.56
C ALA A 22 6.74 9.01 17.12
N ALA A 23 6.86 9.40 15.85
CA ALA A 23 5.98 10.38 15.23
C ALA A 23 4.54 9.90 15.45
N VAL A 24 3.79 10.61 16.28
CA VAL A 24 2.33 10.47 16.33
C VAL A 24 1.86 10.70 14.89
N PRO A 25 1.13 9.76 14.26
CA PRO A 25 0.54 10.02 12.94
C PRO A 25 -0.60 11.01 13.15
N THR A 26 -0.23 12.27 13.34
CA THR A 26 -1.13 13.43 13.35
C THR A 26 -1.33 13.86 11.91
N SER A 27 -1.96 12.98 11.13
CA SER A 27 -2.61 13.39 9.90
C SER A 27 -3.68 12.39 9.54
N ALA A 28 -4.84 12.49 10.20
CA ALA A 28 -6.08 12.08 9.57
C ALA A 28 -6.40 13.11 8.47
N HIS A 29 -5.60 13.12 7.39
CA HIS A 29 -5.90 13.96 6.24
C HIS A 29 -7.12 13.35 5.54
N GLY A 30 -8.19 14.14 5.39
CA GLY A 30 -9.31 13.81 4.53
C GLY A 30 -8.85 13.91 3.09
N ILE A 31 -8.38 12.80 2.53
CA ILE A 31 -7.84 12.76 1.18
C ILE A 31 -8.66 11.73 0.39
N GLY A 32 -9.30 12.20 -0.68
CA GLY A 32 -9.90 11.32 -1.68
C GLY A 32 -8.81 10.56 -2.45
N PHE A 33 -9.17 9.78 -3.47
CA PHE A 33 -8.18 9.01 -4.24
C PHE A 33 -7.47 9.89 -5.29
N ASN A 34 -7.18 11.14 -4.96
CA ASN A 34 -6.31 11.95 -5.81
C ASN A 34 -4.90 11.38 -5.69
N PHE A 35 -4.46 10.66 -6.71
CA PHE A 35 -3.17 9.97 -6.73
C PHE A 35 -2.00 10.91 -6.42
N TYR A 36 -2.11 12.19 -6.77
CA TYR A 36 -1.09 13.18 -6.44
C TYR A 36 -0.91 13.34 -4.93
N GLU A 37 -2.01 13.53 -4.19
CA GLU A 37 -2.00 13.70 -2.73
C GLU A 37 -1.51 12.42 -2.05
N ILE A 38 -1.93 11.26 -2.54
CA ILE A 38 -1.48 9.95 -2.02
C ILE A 38 0.04 9.79 -2.15
N ILE A 39 0.60 10.15 -3.30
CA ILE A 39 2.03 9.95 -3.58
C ILE A 39 2.90 10.96 -2.83
N HIS A 40 2.42 12.20 -2.69
CA HIS A 40 3.24 13.32 -2.23
C HIS A 40 2.95 13.79 -0.80
N ASP A 41 1.71 13.67 -0.31
CA ASP A 41 1.27 14.33 0.92
C ASP A 41 1.09 13.37 2.10
N TYR A 42 1.09 12.05 1.87
CA TYR A 42 1.00 11.07 2.94
C TYR A 42 2.34 10.83 3.65
N SER A 43 2.30 10.83 4.98
CA SER A 43 3.43 10.41 5.83
C SER A 43 3.48 8.89 5.95
N TYR A 44 4.27 8.27 5.06
CA TYR A 44 4.45 6.82 5.04
C TYR A 44 5.45 6.34 6.10
N LEU A 45 5.01 5.37 6.91
CA LEU A 45 5.85 4.64 7.85
C LEU A 45 6.42 3.39 7.18
N VAL A 46 7.72 3.15 7.35
CA VAL A 46 8.40 1.98 6.78
C VAL A 46 7.88 0.69 7.43
N ILE A 47 7.56 -0.31 6.61
CA ILE A 47 7.26 -1.66 7.07
C ILE A 47 8.57 -2.46 7.09
N PRO A 48 9.05 -2.93 8.26
CA PRO A 48 10.29 -3.69 8.33
C PRO A 48 10.17 -5.05 7.63
N PRO A 49 11.29 -5.67 7.21
CA PRO A 49 11.30 -7.04 6.70
C PRO A 49 10.60 -8.02 7.64
N GLY A 50 9.79 -8.93 7.07
CA GLY A 50 9.05 -9.95 7.82
C GLY A 50 7.69 -10.27 7.17
N GLN A 51 6.92 -11.15 7.81
CA GLN A 51 5.67 -11.69 7.27
C GLN A 51 4.65 -10.62 6.84
N VAL A 52 4.59 -9.50 7.57
CA VAL A 52 3.70 -8.38 7.23
C VAL A 52 4.13 -7.73 5.91
N ARG A 53 5.42 -7.44 5.75
CA ARG A 53 5.96 -6.88 4.50
C ARG A 53 5.74 -7.86 3.34
N ASP A 54 5.99 -9.14 3.55
CA ASP A 54 5.84 -10.15 2.51
C ASP A 54 4.38 -10.25 2.01
N GLY A 55 3.41 -10.21 2.93
CA GLY A 55 1.99 -10.20 2.56
C GLY A 55 1.55 -8.91 1.87
N VAL A 56 2.08 -7.74 2.28
CA VAL A 56 1.86 -6.45 1.59
C VAL A 56 2.39 -6.52 0.15
N VAL A 57 3.61 -7.03 -0.04
CA VAL A 57 4.22 -7.19 -1.37
C VAL A 57 3.44 -8.19 -2.22
N ALA A 58 3.00 -9.30 -1.64
CA ALA A 58 2.23 -10.33 -2.36
C ALA A 58 0.90 -9.77 -2.90
N VAL A 59 0.20 -8.95 -2.12
CA VAL A 59 -1.01 -8.26 -2.59
C VAL A 59 -0.69 -7.30 -3.73
N ALA A 60 0.36 -6.49 -3.60
CA ALA A 60 0.78 -5.55 -4.64
C ALA A 60 1.09 -6.25 -5.98
N LEU A 61 1.86 -7.34 -5.95
CA LEU A 61 2.20 -8.12 -7.13
C LEU A 61 0.97 -8.80 -7.75
N THR A 62 0.04 -9.27 -6.91
CA THR A 62 -1.21 -9.89 -7.38
C THR A 62 -2.10 -8.87 -8.08
N LEU A 63 -2.22 -7.64 -7.54
CA LEU A 63 -2.97 -6.56 -8.19
C LEU A 63 -2.34 -6.19 -9.54
N TYR A 64 -1.00 -6.08 -9.60
CA TYR A 64 -0.29 -5.81 -10.84
C TYR A 64 -0.53 -6.91 -11.88
N TYR A 65 -0.46 -8.19 -11.47
CA TYR A 65 -0.76 -9.32 -12.32
C TYR A 65 -2.20 -9.22 -12.86
N LEU A 66 -3.20 -9.02 -12.01
CA LEU A 66 -4.61 -8.92 -12.43
C LEU A 66 -4.84 -7.78 -13.43
N ASN A 67 -4.17 -6.63 -13.26
CA ASN A 67 -4.26 -5.53 -14.22
C ASN A 67 -3.61 -5.85 -15.58
N SER A 68 -2.47 -6.55 -15.58
CA SER A 68 -1.76 -6.91 -16.82
C SER A 68 -2.58 -7.82 -17.74
N PHE A 69 -3.53 -8.59 -17.19
CA PHE A 69 -4.43 -9.48 -17.94
C PHE A 69 -5.84 -8.88 -18.17
N GLY A 70 -6.03 -7.58 -17.95
CA GLY A 70 -7.29 -6.88 -18.25
C GLY A 70 -8.43 -7.16 -17.26
N ASN A 71 -8.17 -7.82 -16.13
CA ASN A 71 -9.17 -8.11 -15.10
C ASN A 71 -9.39 -6.93 -14.13
N TYR A 72 -8.76 -5.77 -14.40
CA TYR A 72 -8.81 -4.61 -13.53
C TYR A 72 -9.19 -3.34 -14.33
N PRO A 73 -10.28 -2.62 -14.00
CA PRO A 73 -10.98 -1.78 -14.98
C PRO A 73 -10.32 -0.45 -15.38
N PHE A 74 -9.17 -0.07 -14.83
CA PHE A 74 -8.80 1.35 -14.75
C PHE A 74 -7.46 1.78 -15.35
N PHE A 75 -6.61 0.88 -15.86
CA PHE A 75 -5.31 1.28 -16.42
C PHE A 75 -4.99 0.59 -17.74
N HIS A 76 -4.40 1.36 -18.66
CA HIS A 76 -3.79 0.89 -19.90
C HIS A 76 -2.89 -0.32 -19.64
N THR A 77 -2.93 -1.31 -20.54
CA THR A 77 -2.16 -2.56 -20.50
C THR A 77 -0.74 -2.35 -19.98
N LEU A 78 -0.51 -2.67 -18.70
CA LEU A 78 0.82 -2.67 -18.13
C LEU A 78 1.65 -3.80 -18.75
N PRO A 79 2.97 -3.62 -18.91
CA PRO A 79 3.84 -4.71 -19.28
C PRO A 79 3.76 -5.81 -18.21
N SER A 80 3.51 -7.04 -18.64
CA SER A 80 3.50 -8.20 -17.73
C SER A 80 4.85 -8.35 -17.04
N ILE A 81 4.82 -8.55 -15.73
CA ILE A 81 5.99 -8.95 -14.96
C ILE A 81 6.33 -10.40 -15.34
N PHE A 82 7.53 -10.60 -15.87
CA PHE A 82 8.08 -11.93 -16.15
C PHE A 82 8.61 -12.57 -14.87
N LYS A 83 9.33 -11.78 -14.06
CA LYS A 83 9.95 -12.27 -12.83
C LYS A 83 10.00 -11.18 -11.75
N TYR A 84 9.59 -11.54 -10.54
CA TYR A 84 9.88 -10.76 -9.34
C TYR A 84 11.32 -11.03 -8.88
N VAL A 85 12.10 -9.97 -8.63
CA VAL A 85 13.50 -10.10 -8.22
C VAL A 85 13.66 -9.79 -6.73
N SER A 86 13.19 -8.64 -6.27
CA SER A 86 13.29 -8.27 -4.86
C SER A 86 12.33 -7.15 -4.47
N THR A 87 12.08 -7.02 -3.17
CA THR A 87 11.38 -5.85 -2.62
C THR A 87 12.43 -4.80 -2.23
N LEU A 88 12.33 -3.61 -2.79
CA LEU A 88 13.19 -2.48 -2.45
C LEU A 88 12.64 -1.76 -1.21
N ALA A 89 11.33 -1.50 -1.16
CA ALA A 89 10.68 -0.83 -0.04
C ALA A 89 9.23 -1.27 0.13
N ALA A 90 8.72 -1.17 1.35
CA ALA A 90 7.30 -1.26 1.65
C ALA A 90 6.99 -0.27 2.78
N SER A 91 5.86 0.41 2.67
CA SER A 91 5.47 1.43 3.64
C SER A 91 3.94 1.54 3.72
N ILE A 92 3.46 2.06 4.85
CA ILE A 92 2.04 2.17 5.18
C ILE A 92 1.73 3.58 5.68
N ALA A 93 0.55 4.09 5.35
CA ALA A 93 -0.01 5.29 5.93
C ALA A 93 -1.49 5.08 6.25
N GLY A 94 -1.98 5.68 7.34
CA GLY A 94 -3.40 5.72 7.64
C GLY A 94 -4.09 6.83 6.85
N GLY A 95 -5.35 6.61 6.48
CA GLY A 95 -6.17 7.60 5.79
C GLY A 95 -7.66 7.35 6.01
N VAL A 96 -8.48 8.09 5.28
CA VAL A 96 -9.93 7.87 5.19
C VAL A 96 -10.34 7.65 3.73
N ASP A 97 -11.44 6.94 3.51
CA ASP A 97 -12.00 6.69 2.18
C ASP A 97 -12.65 7.94 1.56
N PHE A 98 -13.12 7.86 0.31
CA PHE A 98 -13.78 8.97 -0.40
C PHE A 98 -14.95 9.59 0.35
N SER A 99 -15.66 8.79 1.15
CA SER A 99 -16.80 9.27 1.92
C SER A 99 -16.37 10.03 3.17
N GLY A 100 -15.09 9.95 3.54
CA GLY A 100 -14.54 10.43 4.80
C GLY A 100 -15.01 9.64 6.01
N ARG A 101 -15.67 8.48 5.82
CA ARG A 101 -16.34 7.74 6.89
C ARG A 101 -15.59 6.49 7.32
N ASN A 102 -14.84 5.87 6.41
CA ASN A 102 -14.12 4.64 6.71
C ASN A 102 -12.64 4.92 6.80
N PHE A 103 -12.02 4.45 7.89
CA PHE A 103 -10.57 4.44 8.00
C PHE A 103 -10.00 3.40 7.02
N VAL A 104 -8.90 3.77 6.34
CA VAL A 104 -8.21 2.90 5.38
C VAL A 104 -6.70 2.92 5.63
N PHE A 105 -6.02 1.88 5.14
CA PHE A 105 -4.56 1.84 5.10
C PHE A 105 -4.08 1.94 3.67
N TRP A 106 -3.29 2.96 3.36
CA TRP A 106 -2.55 3.11 2.12
C TRP A 106 -1.23 2.39 2.22
N TYR A 107 -0.91 1.59 1.21
CA TYR A 107 0.36 0.91 1.05
C TYR A 107 1.09 1.46 -0.16
N ARG A 108 2.39 1.66 0.01
CA ARG A 108 3.33 1.94 -1.07
C ARG A 108 4.40 0.86 -1.06
N VAL A 109 4.51 0.13 -2.16
CA VAL A 109 5.46 -0.97 -2.34
C VAL A 109 6.34 -0.67 -3.53
N THR A 110 7.65 -0.68 -3.34
CA THR A 110 8.62 -0.59 -4.43
C THR A 110 9.27 -1.95 -4.61
N VAL A 111 9.07 -2.55 -5.79
CA VAL A 111 9.66 -3.84 -6.17
C VAL A 111 10.60 -3.67 -7.34
N LEU A 112 11.64 -4.49 -7.38
CA LEU A 112 12.47 -4.69 -8.54
C LEU A 112 11.96 -5.91 -9.30
N VAL A 113 11.62 -5.72 -10.57
CA VAL A 113 11.03 -6.74 -11.43
C VAL A 113 11.73 -6.80 -12.77
N GLU A 114 11.61 -7.94 -13.42
CA GLU A 114 11.98 -8.17 -14.80
C GLU A 114 10.68 -8.12 -15.64
N ILE A 115 10.64 -7.23 -16.64
CA ILE A 115 9.54 -7.14 -17.60
C ILE A 115 10.06 -7.45 -19.00
N VAL A 116 9.19 -7.97 -19.87
CA VAL A 116 9.52 -8.20 -21.27
C VAL A 116 8.86 -7.13 -22.13
N VAL A 117 9.69 -6.36 -22.85
CA VAL A 117 9.25 -5.32 -23.79
C VAL A 117 9.85 -5.65 -25.15
N ASN A 118 8.99 -5.85 -26.15
CA ASN A 118 9.39 -6.19 -27.53
C ASN A 118 10.38 -7.38 -27.61
N GLY A 119 10.18 -8.41 -26.78
CA GLY A 119 11.04 -9.60 -26.74
C GLY A 119 12.35 -9.44 -25.96
N HIS A 120 12.63 -8.25 -25.43
CA HIS A 120 13.80 -8.00 -24.58
C HIS A 120 13.41 -7.93 -23.12
N SER A 121 14.19 -8.61 -22.28
CA SER A 121 14.07 -8.50 -20.84
C SER A 121 14.76 -7.23 -20.34
N ILE A 122 14.04 -6.45 -19.54
CA ILE A 122 14.58 -5.27 -18.86
C ILE A 122 14.22 -5.29 -17.37
N MET A 123 15.20 -4.95 -16.55
CA MET A 123 15.01 -4.76 -15.12
C MET A 123 14.42 -3.38 -14.85
N ARG A 124 13.32 -3.30 -14.09
CA ARG A 124 12.67 -2.05 -13.72
C ARG A 124 12.23 -2.07 -12.27
N ALA A 125 12.40 -0.94 -11.59
CA ALA A 125 11.74 -0.68 -10.33
C ALA A 125 10.30 -0.21 -10.60
N VAL A 126 9.35 -0.76 -9.86
CA VAL A 126 7.92 -0.42 -9.94
C VAL A 126 7.47 -0.01 -8.55
N ASP A 127 6.93 1.20 -8.45
CA ASP A 127 6.15 1.63 -7.29
C ASP A 127 4.70 1.21 -7.50
N ILE A 128 4.13 0.51 -6.53
CA ILE A 128 2.74 0.05 -6.51
C ILE A 128 2.07 0.66 -5.29
N TYR A 129 1.01 1.42 -5.54
CA TYR A 129 0.16 2.02 -4.53
C TYR A 129 -1.18 1.30 -4.52
N TYR A 130 -1.71 1.04 -3.34
CA TYR A 130 -3.06 0.52 -3.16
C TYR A 130 -3.53 0.79 -1.73
N CYS A 131 -4.84 0.75 -1.48
CA CYS A 131 -5.39 0.88 -0.14
C CYS A 131 -6.35 -0.25 0.21
N THR A 132 -6.45 -0.53 1.51
CA THR A 132 -7.34 -1.56 2.04
C THR A 132 -8.18 -1.04 3.19
N THR A 133 -9.40 -1.55 3.32
CA THR A 133 -10.10 -1.48 4.61
C THR A 133 -9.37 -2.32 5.67
N PRO A 134 -9.44 -1.91 6.96
CA PRO A 134 -8.92 -2.71 8.06
C PRO A 134 -9.56 -4.11 8.09
N GLY A 135 -8.74 -5.16 8.18
CA GLY A 135 -9.27 -6.52 8.30
C GLY A 135 -8.22 -7.62 8.46
N GLY A 136 -7.05 -7.27 8.98
CA GLY A 136 -5.96 -8.22 9.27
C GLY A 136 -4.57 -7.68 8.93
N GLN A 137 -3.54 -8.29 9.51
CA GLN A 137 -2.14 -8.12 9.13
C GLN A 137 -1.54 -9.51 8.85
N PRO A 138 -1.00 -9.79 7.65
CA PRO A 138 -0.91 -8.88 6.49
C PRO A 138 -2.28 -8.53 5.86
N PRO A 139 -2.34 -7.48 5.02
CA PRO A 139 -3.57 -7.13 4.30
C PRO A 139 -4.02 -8.27 3.38
N ARG A 140 -5.33 -8.37 3.17
CA ARG A 140 -5.95 -9.36 2.28
C ARG A 140 -6.40 -8.69 1.00
N LEU A 141 -6.24 -9.40 -0.13
CA LEU A 141 -6.63 -8.91 -1.46
C LEU A 141 -8.11 -8.50 -1.51
N GLN A 142 -8.99 -9.24 -0.85
CA GLN A 142 -10.43 -8.98 -0.82
C GLN A 142 -10.83 -7.66 -0.14
N ASN A 143 -9.92 -7.06 0.64
CA ASN A 143 -10.15 -5.79 1.33
C ASN A 143 -9.62 -4.59 0.54
N VAL A 144 -9.01 -4.83 -0.64
CA VAL A 144 -8.46 -3.76 -1.47
C VAL A 144 -9.58 -2.95 -2.10
N HIS A 145 -9.52 -1.63 -1.97
CA HIS A 145 -10.40 -0.75 -2.75
C HIS A 145 -9.95 -0.77 -4.19
N GLN A 146 -10.82 -1.21 -5.11
CA GLN A 146 -10.39 -1.44 -6.48
C GLN A 146 -9.85 -0.18 -7.16
N GLU A 147 -10.44 0.97 -6.87
CA GLU A 147 -10.03 2.26 -7.44
C GLU A 147 -8.70 2.80 -6.87
N SER A 148 -8.11 2.14 -5.86
CA SER A 148 -6.87 2.59 -5.22
C SER A 148 -5.59 2.12 -5.91
N PHE A 149 -5.69 1.10 -6.75
CA PHE A 149 -4.51 0.49 -7.35
C PHE A 149 -3.88 1.44 -8.36
N PHE A 150 -2.63 1.83 -8.13
CA PHE A 150 -1.88 2.71 -9.01
C PHE A 150 -0.43 2.23 -9.11
N PRO A 151 -0.03 1.61 -10.23
CA PRO A 151 1.36 1.25 -10.47
C PRO A 151 2.05 2.33 -11.32
N ARG A 152 3.31 2.63 -11.00
CA ARG A 152 4.19 3.45 -11.83
C ARG A 152 5.58 2.82 -11.89
N PHE A 153 6.21 2.88 -13.05
CA PHE A 153 7.65 2.62 -13.10
C PHE A 153 8.37 3.78 -12.40
N ALA A 154 9.29 3.45 -11.49
CA ALA A 154 10.16 4.47 -10.93
C ALA A 154 11.00 5.08 -12.07
N SER A 155 11.07 6.40 -12.12
CA SER A 155 11.98 7.09 -13.04
C SER A 155 13.43 6.71 -12.71
N PRO A 156 14.30 6.53 -13.72
CA PRO A 156 15.73 6.29 -13.51
C PRO A 156 16.42 7.43 -12.75
#